data_AF-A0A8C0Z736-F1
#
_entry.id   AF-A0A8C0Z736-F1
#
_cell.length_a   1.000
_cell.length_b   1.000
_cell.length_c   1.000
_cell.angle_alpha   90.00
_cell.angle_beta   90.00
_cell.angle_gamma   90.00
#
_symmetry.space_group_name_H-M   'P 1'
#
loop_
_entity.id
_entity.type
_entity.pdbx_description
1 polymer ?
#
loop_
_entity_poly.entity_id
_entity_poly.type
_entity_poly.pdbx_seq_one_letter_code
_entity_poly.pdbx_strand_id
1 'polypeptide(L)'
;MLPPPPRQPPPQARAVRGAVRLHRAFLRGPLGVLRLLQLLAGAAFWVTIATSRYQGPVHFALFVAVLFWLLTLGLYFLTLLGKHELVPVLGSRWLAVNAAHDLLAAALYGAATGIMIAQTRSHSYCNLKDYQMACAYHAFLAAAVCGGLCLGLYLLSALYGCCRRYQGEQEVA
;
A
#
# COMPACT_ATOMS: atom_id res chain seq x y z
N MET A 1 52.94 24.16 38.86
CA MET A 1 51.52 24.30 38.48
C MET A 1 51.27 23.40 37.29
N LEU A 2 50.44 22.36 37.41
CA LEU A 2 50.08 21.48 36.29
C LEU A 2 49.01 22.15 35.41
N PRO A 3 49.04 22.02 34.08
CA PRO A 3 47.99 22.56 33.23
C PRO A 3 46.66 21.82 33.46
N PRO A 4 45.51 22.49 33.31
CA PRO A 4 44.21 21.86 33.49
C PRO A 4 43.96 20.81 32.39
N PRO A 5 43.22 19.73 32.69
CA PRO A 5 42.91 18.70 31.71
C PRO A 5 42.05 19.26 30.56
N PRO A 6 42.20 18.72 29.34
CA PRO A 6 41.45 19.18 28.19
C PRO A 6 39.94 18.98 28.42
N ARG A 7 39.17 20.05 28.26
CA ARG A 7 37.69 20.02 28.34
C ARG A 7 37.15 19.05 27.29
N GLN A 8 36.46 18.00 27.75
CA GLN A 8 35.67 17.16 26.87
C GLN A 8 34.54 18.01 26.26
N PRO A 9 34.32 17.97 24.92
CA PRO A 9 33.20 18.66 24.33
C PRO A 9 31.88 18.03 24.82
N PRO A 10 30.80 18.82 24.96
CA PRO A 10 29.53 18.35 25.48
C PRO A 10 28.97 17.18 24.64
N PRO A 11 28.31 16.19 25.26
CA PRO A 11 27.75 15.01 24.57
C PRO A 11 26.64 15.32 23.56
N GLN A 12 26.23 16.59 23.43
CA GLN A 12 25.11 17.02 22.58
C GLN A 12 25.50 17.36 21.14
N ALA A 13 26.78 17.62 20.84
CA ALA A 13 27.20 17.99 19.49
C ALA A 13 27.25 16.81 18.49
N ARG A 14 27.07 15.55 18.95
CA ARG A 14 27.15 14.35 18.10
C ARG A 14 25.79 13.83 17.64
N ALA A 15 24.68 14.43 18.08
CA ALA A 15 23.32 13.93 17.83
C ALA A 15 22.50 14.73 16.80
N VAL A 16 23.14 15.56 15.97
CA VAL A 16 22.47 16.24 14.83
C VAL A 16 23.06 15.76 13.50
N ARG A 17 23.40 14.48 13.41
CA ARG A 17 23.34 13.82 12.10
C ARG A 17 21.92 13.29 11.98
N GLY A 18 21.10 14.00 11.22
CA GLY A 18 19.85 13.50 10.65
C GLY A 18 20.14 12.33 9.71
N ALA A 19 20.73 11.26 10.24
CA ALA A 19 20.76 9.98 9.60
C ALA A 19 19.30 9.55 9.55
N VAL A 20 18.71 9.64 8.37
CA VAL A 20 17.49 8.91 8.04
C VAL A 20 17.79 7.45 8.35
N ARG A 21 17.49 7.04 9.58
CA ARG A 21 17.73 5.69 10.06
C ARG A 21 16.58 4.90 9.48
N LEU A 22 16.74 4.50 8.22
CA LEU A 22 15.80 3.63 7.53
C LEU A 22 15.49 2.49 8.49
N HIS A 23 14.24 2.37 8.91
CA HIS A 23 13.86 1.32 9.85
C HIS A 23 13.88 -0.02 9.09
N ARG A 24 15.07 -0.57 8.85
CA ARG A 24 15.28 -1.84 8.14
C ARG A 24 14.56 -3.01 8.83
N ALA A 25 14.32 -2.89 10.13
CA ALA A 25 13.46 -3.81 10.87
C ALA A 25 12.01 -3.78 10.36
N PHE A 26 11.48 -2.63 9.91
CA PHE A 26 10.14 -2.50 9.34
C PHE A 26 10.06 -3.19 7.97
N LEU A 27 11.08 -2.99 7.13
CA LEU A 27 11.21 -3.68 5.83
C LEU A 27 11.20 -5.20 5.97
N ARG A 28 11.79 -5.74 7.04
CA ARG A 28 11.78 -7.18 7.35
C ARG A 28 10.55 -7.64 8.12
N GLY A 29 9.78 -6.70 8.68
CA GLY A 29 8.58 -7.00 9.44
C GLY A 29 7.45 -7.50 8.53
N PRO A 30 6.56 -8.36 9.04
CA PRO A 30 5.47 -8.93 8.25
C PRO A 30 4.55 -7.84 7.65
N LEU A 31 4.33 -6.74 8.38
CA LEU A 31 3.56 -5.58 7.91
C LEU A 31 4.25 -4.83 6.77
N GLY A 32 5.57 -4.64 6.84
CA GLY A 32 6.32 -3.95 5.78
C GLY A 32 6.36 -4.75 4.49
N VAL A 33 6.51 -6.07 4.59
CA VAL A 33 6.41 -6.99 3.44
C VAL A 33 5.01 -6.95 2.83
N LEU A 34 3.97 -6.97 3.66
CA LEU A 34 2.59 -6.92 3.19
C LEU A 34 2.27 -5.61 2.46
N ARG A 35 2.74 -4.47 2.99
CA ARG A 35 2.65 -3.16 2.33
C ARG A 35 3.38 -3.13 1.00
N LEU A 36 4.57 -3.74 0.93
CA LEU A 36 5.32 -3.85 -0.33
C LEU A 36 4.56 -4.70 -1.37
N LEU A 37 3.98 -5.82 -0.94
CA LEU A 37 3.13 -6.65 -1.81
C LEU A 37 1.90 -5.90 -2.31
N GLN A 38 1.25 -5.10 -1.46
CA GLN A 38 0.13 -4.22 -1.85
C GLN A 38 0.57 -3.19 -2.90
N LEU A 39 1.76 -2.59 -2.75
CA LEU A 39 2.31 -1.65 -3.73
C LEU A 39 2.62 -2.32 -5.07
N LEU A 40 3.19 -3.52 -5.07
CA LEU A 40 3.48 -4.27 -6.28
C LEU A 40 2.19 -4.73 -6.99
N ALA A 41 1.24 -5.29 -6.24
CA ALA A 41 -0.05 -5.72 -6.79
C ALA A 41 -0.87 -4.52 -7.30
N GLY A 42 -0.89 -3.43 -6.54
CA GLY A 42 -1.52 -2.18 -6.93
C GLY A 42 -0.88 -1.62 -8.20
N ALA A 43 0.45 -1.67 -8.31
CA ALA A 43 1.21 -1.27 -9.49
C ALA A 43 0.86 -2.12 -10.72
N ALA A 44 0.76 -3.44 -10.57
CA ALA A 44 0.33 -4.33 -11.64
C ALA A 44 -1.11 -4.02 -12.09
N PHE A 45 -2.03 -3.77 -11.14
CA PHE A 45 -3.43 -3.51 -11.43
C PHE A 45 -3.65 -2.25 -12.27
N TRP A 46 -3.09 -1.10 -11.88
CA TRP A 46 -3.29 0.14 -12.67
C TRP A 46 -2.53 0.12 -14.01
N VAL A 47 -1.37 -0.53 -14.12
CA VAL A 47 -0.67 -0.72 -15.41
C VAL A 47 -1.51 -1.57 -16.35
N THR A 48 -2.12 -2.64 -15.85
CA THR A 48 -3.02 -3.50 -16.64
C THR A 48 -4.27 -2.75 -17.09
N ILE A 49 -4.79 -1.85 -16.25
CA ILE A 49 -5.89 -0.96 -16.63
C ILE A 49 -5.44 0.06 -17.68
N ALA A 50 -4.24 0.61 -17.55
CA ALA A 50 -3.70 1.61 -18.46
C ALA A 50 -3.46 1.08 -19.89
N THR A 51 -3.22 -0.22 -20.03
CA THR A 51 -3.11 -0.89 -21.34
C THR A 51 -4.48 -1.21 -21.96
N SER A 52 -5.56 -1.17 -21.19
CA SER A 52 -6.92 -1.23 -21.72
C SER A 52 -7.32 0.14 -22.28
N ARG A 53 -8.06 0.18 -23.41
CA ARG A 53 -8.45 1.40 -24.15
C ARG A 53 -9.44 2.34 -23.40
N TYR A 54 -9.37 2.44 -22.07
CA TYR A 54 -10.10 3.38 -21.20
C TYR A 54 -11.57 3.58 -21.57
N GLN A 55 -12.37 2.51 -21.59
CA GLN A 55 -13.80 2.62 -21.85
C GLN A 55 -14.63 2.50 -20.55
N GLY A 56 -15.35 3.56 -20.20
CA GLY A 56 -16.43 3.55 -19.20
C GLY A 56 -15.96 3.31 -17.74
N PRO A 57 -16.53 2.32 -17.02
CA PRO A 57 -16.36 2.17 -15.57
C PRO A 57 -14.93 1.77 -15.14
N VAL A 58 -14.03 1.57 -16.11
CA VAL A 58 -12.59 1.44 -15.94
C VAL A 58 -11.98 2.68 -15.26
N HIS A 59 -12.55 3.87 -15.45
CA HIS A 59 -12.09 5.08 -14.76
C HIS A 59 -12.23 5.00 -13.24
N PHE A 60 -13.32 4.41 -12.74
CA PHE A 60 -13.51 4.19 -11.32
C PHE A 60 -12.43 3.23 -10.77
N ALA A 61 -12.18 2.12 -11.46
CA ALA A 61 -11.15 1.16 -11.06
C ALA A 61 -9.75 1.79 -11.07
N LEU A 62 -9.42 2.61 -12.07
CA LEU A 62 -8.16 3.33 -12.13
C LEU A 62 -8.02 4.34 -10.99
N PHE A 63 -9.09 5.11 -10.71
CA PHE A 63 -9.10 6.07 -9.63
C PHE A 63 -8.85 5.40 -8.28
N VAL A 64 -9.57 4.32 -7.99
CA VAL A 64 -9.37 3.51 -6.77
C VAL A 64 -7.92 2.99 -6.73
N ALA A 65 -7.44 2.41 -7.83
CA ALA A 65 -6.09 1.85 -7.89
C ALA A 65 -5.01 2.88 -7.55
N VAL A 66 -5.02 4.02 -8.23
CA VAL A 66 -3.99 5.05 -8.10
C VAL A 66 -4.10 5.75 -6.74
N LEU A 67 -5.30 6.08 -6.28
CA LEU A 67 -5.52 6.74 -5.00
C LEU A 67 -4.97 5.90 -3.84
N PHE A 68 -5.39 4.63 -3.75
CA PHE A 68 -4.94 3.76 -2.66
C PHE A 68 -3.49 3.37 -2.80
N TRP A 69 -2.95 3.24 -4.02
CA TRP A 69 -1.53 3.01 -4.22
C TRP A 69 -0.68 4.18 -3.70
N LEU A 70 -1.03 5.42 -4.03
CA LEU A 70 -0.33 6.62 -3.55
C LEU A 70 -0.46 6.77 -2.03
N LEU A 71 -1.63 6.51 -1.48
CA LEU A 71 -1.86 6.60 -0.04
C LEU A 71 -1.08 5.52 0.72
N THR A 72 -1.08 4.27 0.22
CA THR A 72 -0.22 3.19 0.76
C THR A 72 1.25 3.54 0.66
N LEU A 73 1.69 4.17 -0.44
CA LEU A 73 3.06 4.62 -0.63
C LEU A 73 3.44 5.70 0.40
N GLY A 74 2.56 6.68 0.61
CA GLY A 74 2.75 7.73 1.61
C GLY A 74 2.84 7.17 3.03
N LEU A 75 1.91 6.29 3.42
CA LEU A 75 1.92 5.61 4.72
C LEU A 75 3.19 4.76 4.90
N TYR A 76 3.62 4.07 3.84
CA TYR A 76 4.85 3.27 3.85
C TYR A 76 6.08 4.15 4.08
N PHE A 77 6.22 5.26 3.36
CA PHE A 77 7.33 6.20 3.57
C PHE A 77 7.31 6.84 4.96
N LEU A 78 6.15 7.28 5.45
CA LEU A 78 6.03 7.83 6.80
C LEU A 78 6.48 6.84 7.87
N THR A 79 6.11 5.56 7.70
CA THR A 79 6.55 4.49 8.60
C THR A 79 8.05 4.22 8.46
N LEU A 80 8.57 4.18 7.23
CA LEU A 80 9.98 3.91 6.93
C LEU A 80 10.93 4.98 7.49
N LEU A 81 10.50 6.25 7.42
CA LEU A 81 11.24 7.39 7.96
C LEU A 81 11.10 7.54 9.49
N GLY A 82 10.27 6.73 10.15
CA GLY A 82 9.99 6.89 11.58
C GLY A 82 9.33 8.22 11.91
N LYS A 83 8.71 8.88 10.93
CA LYS A 83 8.07 10.20 11.05
C LYS A 83 6.57 10.09 11.32
N HIS A 84 6.10 8.97 11.84
CA HIS A 84 4.71 8.77 12.24
C HIS A 84 4.27 9.80 13.30
N GLU A 85 5.20 10.23 14.16
CA GLU A 85 4.99 11.28 15.18
C GLU A 85 4.94 12.72 14.64
N LEU A 86 5.39 12.97 13.40
CA LEU A 86 5.39 14.34 12.84
C LEU A 86 3.98 14.84 12.49
N VAL A 87 3.01 13.93 12.46
CA VAL A 87 1.60 14.27 12.25
C VAL A 87 0.88 14.09 13.58
N PRO A 88 0.77 15.13 14.42
CA PRO A 88 0.32 15.01 15.82
C PRO A 88 -1.10 14.43 15.97
N VAL A 89 -1.92 14.51 14.92
CA VAL A 89 -3.27 13.90 14.90
C VAL A 89 -3.23 12.41 14.50
N LEU A 90 -2.26 12.00 13.68
CA LEU A 90 -2.16 10.63 13.17
C LEU A 90 -1.29 9.71 14.04
N GLY A 91 -0.32 10.25 14.79
CA GLY A 91 0.59 9.46 15.63
C GLY A 91 -0.15 8.60 16.67
N SER A 92 -1.03 9.21 17.47
CA SER A 92 -1.80 8.52 18.53
C SER A 92 -2.85 7.51 18.03
N ARG A 93 -3.15 7.52 16.72
CA ARG A 93 -4.15 6.66 16.08
C ARG A 93 -3.57 5.95 14.86
N TRP A 94 -2.25 5.78 14.80
CA TRP A 94 -1.55 5.30 13.61
C TRP A 94 -2.03 3.91 13.18
N LEU A 95 -2.26 3.03 14.15
CA LEU A 95 -2.83 1.70 13.89
C LEU A 95 -4.26 1.79 13.34
N ALA A 96 -5.09 2.68 13.89
CA ALA A 96 -6.48 2.85 13.47
C ALA A 96 -6.59 3.46 12.07
N VAL A 97 -5.69 4.40 11.72
CA VAL A 97 -5.61 5.00 10.39
C VAL A 97 -5.20 3.96 9.35
N ASN A 98 -4.19 3.14 9.65
CA ASN A 98 -3.79 2.03 8.77
C ASN A 98 -4.91 1.00 8.59
N ALA A 99 -5.60 0.63 9.67
CA ALA A 99 -6.72 -0.32 9.59
C ALA A 99 -7.91 0.26 8.80
N ALA A 100 -8.25 1.53 9.00
CA ALA A 100 -9.30 2.21 8.25
C ALA A 100 -8.95 2.32 6.77
N HIS A 101 -7.69 2.65 6.45
CA HIS A 101 -7.15 2.65 5.09
C HIS A 101 -7.28 1.27 4.46
N ASP A 102 -6.84 0.21 5.14
CA ASP A 102 -6.89 -1.15 4.62
C ASP A 102 -8.32 -1.65 4.39
N LEU A 103 -9.24 -1.32 5.31
CA LEU A 103 -10.64 -1.70 5.18
C LEU A 103 -11.33 -0.96 4.02
N LEU A 104 -11.07 0.35 3.90
CA LEU A 104 -11.62 1.16 2.81
C LEU A 104 -11.03 0.74 1.45
N ALA A 105 -9.72 0.47 1.41
CA ALA A 105 -9.04 -0.07 0.24
C ALA A 105 -9.65 -1.40 -0.15
N ALA A 106 -9.82 -2.33 0.79
CA ALA A 106 -10.45 -3.63 0.52
C ALA A 106 -11.87 -3.46 -0.05
N ALA A 107 -12.73 -2.64 0.56
CA ALA A 107 -14.08 -2.43 0.07
C ALA A 107 -14.10 -1.89 -1.37
N LEU A 108 -13.29 -0.88 -1.67
CA LEU A 108 -13.26 -0.23 -2.98
C LEU A 108 -12.54 -1.06 -4.04
N TYR A 109 -11.47 -1.79 -3.70
CA TYR A 109 -10.86 -2.77 -4.59
C TYR A 109 -11.81 -3.94 -4.88
N GLY A 110 -12.63 -4.36 -3.91
CA GLY A 110 -13.68 -5.34 -4.11
C GLY A 110 -14.71 -4.89 -5.12
N ALA A 111 -15.22 -3.66 -4.98
CA ALA A 111 -16.14 -3.05 -5.95
C ALA A 111 -15.49 -2.93 -7.35
N ALA A 112 -14.26 -2.41 -7.43
CA ALA A 112 -13.52 -2.28 -8.69
C ALA A 112 -13.30 -3.65 -9.37
N THR A 113 -12.92 -4.67 -8.60
CA THR A 113 -12.75 -6.04 -9.10
C THR A 113 -14.07 -6.61 -9.60
N GLY A 114 -15.18 -6.41 -8.87
CA GLY A 114 -16.51 -6.82 -9.31
C GLY A 114 -16.91 -6.20 -10.65
N ILE A 115 -16.63 -4.91 -10.84
CA ILE A 115 -16.86 -4.21 -12.11
C ILE A 115 -15.98 -4.79 -13.23
N MET A 116 -14.70 -5.06 -12.96
CA MET A 116 -13.81 -5.68 -13.95
C MET A 116 -14.26 -7.10 -14.33
N ILE A 117 -14.75 -7.89 -13.39
CA ILE A 117 -15.33 -9.23 -13.65
C ILE A 117 -16.59 -9.11 -14.52
N ALA A 118 -17.49 -8.17 -14.20
CA ALA A 118 -18.68 -7.92 -15.00
C ALA A 118 -18.33 -7.52 -16.44
N GLN A 119 -17.32 -6.66 -16.61
CA GLN A 119 -16.80 -6.28 -17.93
C GLN A 119 -16.12 -7.43 -18.67
N THR A 120 -15.42 -8.31 -17.96
CA THR A 120 -14.81 -9.51 -18.54
C THR A 120 -15.88 -10.46 -19.08
N ARG A 121 -16.99 -10.61 -18.35
CA ARG A 121 -18.13 -11.45 -18.79
C ARG A 121 -18.87 -10.84 -19.99
N SER A 122 -19.09 -9.52 -19.99
CA SER A 122 -19.76 -8.85 -21.11
C SER A 122 -18.95 -8.95 -22.40
N HIS A 123 -17.60 -8.99 -22.32
CA HIS A 123 -16.69 -9.14 -23.45
C HIS A 123 -16.26 -10.59 -23.75
N SER A 124 -16.93 -11.58 -23.16
CA SER A 124 -16.60 -13.00 -23.35
C SER A 124 -16.73 -13.50 -24.80
N TYR A 125 -17.49 -12.78 -25.64
CA TYR A 125 -17.60 -13.04 -27.08
C TYR A 125 -16.27 -12.89 -27.84
N CYS A 126 -15.27 -12.21 -27.27
CA CYS A 126 -13.93 -12.14 -27.85
C CYS A 126 -13.08 -13.40 -27.65
N ASN A 127 -13.52 -14.37 -26.85
CA ASN A 127 -12.78 -15.62 -26.58
C ASN A 127 -13.06 -16.74 -27.61
N LEU A 128 -13.73 -16.40 -28.72
CA LEU A 128 -13.92 -17.31 -29.85
C LEU A 128 -12.61 -17.45 -30.63
N LYS A 129 -12.18 -18.69 -30.90
CA LYS A 129 -10.90 -19.05 -31.54
C LYS A 129 -10.61 -18.34 -32.87
N ASP A 130 -11.64 -17.86 -33.56
CA ASP A 130 -11.54 -17.20 -34.87
C ASP A 130 -11.50 -15.66 -34.81
N TYR A 131 -11.49 -15.05 -33.61
CA TYR A 131 -11.48 -13.60 -33.47
C TYR A 131 -10.05 -13.04 -33.39
N GLN A 132 -9.55 -12.51 -34.52
CA GLN A 132 -8.17 -12.03 -34.70
C GLN A 132 -7.91 -10.60 -34.20
N MET A 133 -8.92 -9.86 -33.73
CA MET A 133 -8.76 -8.47 -33.30
C MET A 133 -8.33 -8.38 -31.83
N ALA A 134 -7.38 -7.48 -31.53
CA ALA A 134 -6.88 -7.22 -30.18
C ALA A 134 -8.03 -6.78 -29.25
N CYS A 135 -8.61 -7.73 -28.51
CA CYS A 135 -9.72 -7.46 -27.61
C CYS A 135 -9.24 -7.22 -26.17
N ALA A 136 -9.90 -6.30 -25.47
CA ALA A 136 -9.58 -5.93 -24.09
C ALA A 136 -9.90 -7.03 -23.05
N TYR A 137 -10.40 -8.19 -23.48
CA TYR A 137 -10.75 -9.33 -22.61
C TYR A 137 -9.60 -9.76 -21.70
N HIS A 138 -8.39 -9.95 -22.25
CA HIS A 138 -7.22 -10.36 -21.46
C HIS A 138 -6.78 -9.27 -20.48
N ALA A 139 -6.94 -8.00 -20.83
CA ALA A 139 -6.63 -6.87 -19.94
C ALA A 139 -7.62 -6.80 -18.78
N PHE A 140 -8.93 -6.96 -19.02
CA PHE A 140 -9.93 -6.99 -17.95
C PHE A 140 -9.81 -8.23 -17.05
N LEU A 141 -9.46 -9.38 -17.60
CA LEU A 141 -9.20 -10.59 -16.84
C LEU A 141 -7.98 -10.42 -15.93
N ALA A 142 -6.87 -9.92 -16.48
CA ALA A 142 -5.67 -9.64 -15.68
C ALA A 142 -5.94 -8.57 -14.61
N ALA A 143 -6.70 -7.52 -14.93
CA ALA A 143 -7.13 -6.53 -13.96
C ALA A 143 -7.99 -7.16 -12.85
N ALA A 144 -8.94 -8.02 -13.17
CA ALA A 144 -9.75 -8.72 -12.16
C ALA A 144 -8.89 -9.59 -11.22
N VAL A 145 -7.90 -10.32 -11.75
CA VAL A 145 -6.98 -11.13 -10.94
C VAL A 145 -6.11 -10.25 -10.05
N CYS A 146 -5.49 -9.19 -10.59
CA CYS A 146 -4.67 -8.26 -9.82
C CYS A 146 -5.49 -7.51 -8.77
N GLY A 147 -6.72 -7.11 -9.10
CA GLY A 147 -7.65 -6.46 -8.18
C GLY A 147 -8.07 -7.40 -7.04
N GLY A 148 -8.35 -8.66 -7.34
CA GLY A 148 -8.62 -9.70 -6.34
C GLY A 148 -7.43 -9.97 -5.42
N LEU A 149 -6.21 -9.97 -5.97
CA LEU A 149 -4.98 -10.07 -5.18
C LEU A 149 -4.83 -8.86 -4.24
N CYS A 150 -5.06 -7.64 -4.75
CA CYS A 150 -5.04 -6.42 -3.93
C CYS A 150 -6.07 -6.50 -2.80
N LEU A 151 -7.30 -6.88 -3.11
CA LEU A 151 -8.37 -7.09 -2.12
C LEU A 151 -7.92 -8.05 -1.02
N GLY A 152 -7.38 -9.22 -1.40
CA GLY A 152 -6.90 -10.22 -0.43
C GLY A 152 -5.78 -9.69 0.46
N LEU A 153 -4.81 -8.96 -0.12
CA LEU A 153 -3.69 -8.36 0.63
C LEU A 153 -4.15 -7.25 1.58
N TYR A 154 -5.11 -6.41 1.19
CA TYR A 154 -5.68 -5.38 2.06
C TYR A 154 -6.53 -5.99 3.17
N LEU A 155 -7.35 -7.02 2.88
CA LEU A 155 -8.11 -7.74 3.91
C LEU A 155 -7.19 -8.43 4.91
N LEU A 156 -6.14 -9.10 4.44
CA LEU A 156 -5.16 -9.76 5.32
C LEU A 156 -4.48 -8.72 6.23
N SER A 157 -4.16 -7.54 5.69
CA SER A 157 -3.57 -6.43 6.45
C SER A 157 -4.52 -5.89 7.50
N ALA A 158 -5.78 -5.68 7.14
CA ALA A 158 -6.82 -5.24 8.06
C ALA A 158 -7.05 -6.25 9.19
N LEU A 159 -7.15 -7.54 8.86
CA LEU A 159 -7.32 -8.62 9.84
C LEU A 159 -6.11 -8.72 10.76
N TYR A 160 -4.90 -8.69 10.21
CA TYR A 160 -3.67 -8.73 11.01
C TYR A 160 -3.55 -7.51 11.94
N GLY A 161 -3.88 -6.31 11.45
CA GLY A 161 -3.92 -5.09 12.25
C GLY A 161 -4.97 -5.14 13.36
N CYS A 162 -6.16 -5.65 13.07
CA CYS A 162 -7.22 -5.86 14.08
C CYS A 162 -6.79 -6.89 15.13
N CYS A 163 -6.28 -8.05 14.73
CA CYS A 163 -5.80 -9.09 15.66
C CYS A 163 -4.73 -8.55 16.61
N ARG A 164 -3.76 -7.80 16.09
CA ARG A 164 -2.75 -7.12 16.91
C ARG A 164 -3.36 -6.12 17.90
N ARG A 165 -4.37 -5.38 17.47
CA ARG A 165 -5.10 -4.43 18.34
C ARG A 165 -5.83 -5.15 19.47
N TYR A 166 -6.46 -6.29 19.18
CA TYR A 166 -7.14 -7.13 20.19
C TYR A 166 -6.14 -7.74 21.18
N GLN A 167 -4.91 -8.02 20.76
CA GLN A 167 -3.85 -8.55 21.62
C GLN A 167 -3.18 -7.48 22.49
N GLY A 168 -3.56 -6.20 22.37
CA GLY A 168 -3.00 -5.12 23.18
C GLY A 168 -1.55 -4.75 22.82
N GLU A 169 -1.02 -5.28 21.71
CA GLU A 169 0.31 -4.94 21.18
C GLU A 169 0.27 -3.55 20.55
N GLN A 170 0.35 -2.51 21.39
CA GLN A 170 0.38 -1.12 20.96
C GLN A 170 1.69 -0.77 20.24
N GLU A 171 1.47 -0.13 19.08
CA GLU A 171 2.30 0.80 18.31
C GLU A 171 3.83 0.68 18.47
N VAL A 172 4.42 -0.12 17.58
CA VAL A 172 5.80 0.04 17.07
C VAL A 172 6.88 0.11 18.16
N ALA A 173 7.48 -1.05 18.46
CA ALA A 173 8.86 -1.09 18.96
C ALA A 173 9.85 -0.74 17.84
#